data_AF-A0A353LJ97-F1
#
_entry.id   AF-A0A353LJ97-F1
#
_cell.length_a   1.000
_cell.length_b   1.000
_cell.length_c   1.000
_cell.angle_alpha   90.00
_cell.angle_beta   90.00
_cell.angle_gamma   90.00
#
_symmetry.space_group_name_H-M   'P 1'
#
loop_
_entity.id
_entity.type
_entity.pdbx_description
1 polymer ?
#
loop_
_entity_poly.entity_id
_entity_poly.type
_entity_poly.pdbx_seq_one_letter_code
_entity_poly.pdbx_strand_id
1 'polypeptide(L)' 'MDTINWADLSFGYMKTDFNIRTYFKDGKWSEPQVDTSEFLNIHMAATCLHYGQEAFEGLKAFKGKDGKIR' A
#
# COMPACT_ATOMS: atom_id res chain seq x y z
N MET A 1 -3.09 -20.00 -0.11
CA MET A 1 -2.21 -19.24 0.80
C MET A 1 -1.09 -20.16 1.19
N ASP A 2 0.10 -19.92 0.66
CA ASP A 2 1.29 -20.56 1.17
C ASP A 2 1.43 -20.22 2.66
N THR A 3 1.83 -21.20 3.46
CA THR A 3 1.98 -21.00 4.90
C THR A 3 3.15 -20.06 5.14
N ILE A 4 2.88 -18.84 5.63
CA ILE A 4 3.93 -17.88 6.00
C ILE A 4 4.75 -18.47 7.14
N ASN A 5 6.06 -18.60 6.95
CA ASN A 5 6.99 -18.94 8.02
C ASN A 5 7.32 -17.68 8.84
N TRP A 6 6.63 -17.52 9.97
CA TRP A 6 6.74 -16.35 10.83
C TRP A 6 8.11 -16.17 11.50
N ALA A 7 8.89 -17.25 11.64
CA ALA A 7 10.23 -17.17 12.25
C ALA A 7 11.25 -16.49 11.34
N ASP A 8 11.06 -16.59 10.02
CA ASP A 8 11.98 -16.08 9.00
C ASP A 8 11.40 -14.86 8.26
N LEU A 9 10.46 -14.15 8.88
CA LEU A 9 9.82 -12.97 8.30
C LEU A 9 10.85 -11.84 8.13
N SER A 10 11.20 -11.51 6.89
CA SER A 10 12.14 -10.44 6.58
C SER A 10 11.44 -9.07 6.49
N PHE A 11 12.24 -8.00 6.53
CA PHE A 11 11.77 -6.67 6.17
C PHE A 11 11.92 -6.50 4.65
N GLY A 12 10.80 -6.47 3.95
CA GLY A 12 10.76 -6.37 2.49
C GLY A 12 9.33 -6.45 1.95
N TYR A 13 9.18 -6.28 0.65
CA TYR A 13 7.90 -6.41 0.00
C TYR A 13 7.46 -7.88 -0.05
N MET A 14 6.25 -8.14 0.42
CA MET A 14 5.52 -9.38 0.16
C MET A 14 4.13 -8.97 -0.32
N LYS A 15 3.69 -9.57 -1.42
CA LYS A 15 2.38 -9.25 -2.00
C LYS A 15 1.27 -9.63 -1.02
N THR A 16 0.45 -8.64 -0.67
CA THR A 16 -0.83 -8.83 0.05
C THR A 16 -1.99 -8.90 -0.93
N ASP A 17 -3.15 -9.36 -0.48
CA ASP A 17 -4.32 -9.54 -1.34
C ASP A 17 -4.85 -8.22 -1.91
N PHE A 18 -4.72 -7.13 -1.14
CA PHE A 18 -5.33 -5.84 -1.45
C PHE A 18 -4.43 -4.64 -1.13
N ASN A 19 -4.67 -3.53 -1.83
CA ASN A 19 -4.22 -2.17 -1.50
C ASN A 19 -5.38 -1.16 -1.66
N ILE A 20 -5.22 0.03 -1.06
CA ILE A 20 -6.21 1.11 -1.16
C ILE A 20 -5.69 2.21 -2.08
N ARG A 21 -6.54 2.70 -2.99
CA ARG A 21 -6.24 3.76 -3.95
C ARG A 21 -7.26 4.88 -3.84
N THR A 22 -6.79 6.12 -3.95
CA THR A 22 -7.63 7.31 -4.10
C THR A 22 -6.96 8.26 -5.07
N TYR A 23 -7.76 9.03 -5.81
CA TYR A 23 -7.29 9.92 -6.87
C TYR A 23 -7.71 11.35 -6.57
N PHE A 24 -6.77 12.29 -6.71
CA PHE A 24 -7.07 13.71 -6.62
C PHE A 24 -7.25 14.30 -8.01
N LYS A 25 -8.43 14.84 -8.29
CA LYS A 25 -8.76 15.48 -9.57
C LYS A 25 -9.75 16.62 -9.34
N ASP A 26 -9.56 17.72 -10.06
CA ASP A 26 -10.44 18.90 -10.02
C ASP A 26 -10.70 19.42 -8.58
N GLY A 27 -9.65 19.40 -7.75
CA GLY A 27 -9.70 19.91 -6.38
C GLY A 27 -10.32 18.96 -5.35
N LYS A 28 -10.62 17.70 -5.70
CA LYS A 28 -11.28 16.74 -4.81
C LYS A 28 -10.63 15.37 -4.84
N TRP A 29 -10.65 14.69 -3.70
CA TRP A 29 -10.31 13.28 -3.59
C TRP A 29 -11.50 12.41 -4.01
N SER A 30 -11.22 11.29 -4.66
CA SER A 30 -12.20 10.22 -4.85
C SER A 30 -12.45 9.46 -3.56
N GLU A 31 -13.56 8.74 -3.50
CA GLU A 31 -13.75 7.70 -2.49
C GLU A 31 -12.60 6.67 -2.54
N PRO A 32 -12.17 6.13 -1.39
CA PRO A 32 -11.17 5.06 -1.35
C PRO A 32 -11.67 3.81 -2.09
N GLN A 33 -10.79 3.23 -2.90
CA GLN A 33 -11.06 2.01 -3.68
C GLN A 33 -10.11 0.90 -3.28
N VAL A 34 -10.61 -0.33 -3.25
CA VAL A 34 -9.80 -1.55 -3.06
C VAL A 34 -9.32 -2.04 -4.41
N ASP A 35 -8.03 -2.34 -4.53
CA ASP A 35 -7.39 -2.89 -5.74
C ASP A 35 -6.54 -4.11 -5.37
N THR A 36 -6.37 -5.04 -6.31
CA THR A 36 -5.59 -6.27 -6.14
C THR A 36 -4.28 -6.27 -6.92
N SER A 37 -4.09 -5.32 -7.84
CA SER A 37 -2.86 -5.16 -8.59
C SER A 37 -1.79 -4.47 -7.73
N GLU A 38 -0.58 -5.00 -7.76
CA GLU A 38 0.61 -4.34 -7.20
C GLU A 38 1.23 -3.30 -8.14
N PHE A 39 0.74 -3.23 -9.38
CA PHE A 39 1.20 -2.28 -10.38
C PHE A 39 0.28 -1.05 -10.44
N LEU A 40 0.90 0.13 -10.54
CA LEU A 40 0.24 1.40 -10.84
C LEU A 40 0.40 1.71 -12.33
N ASN A 41 -0.71 1.97 -13.03
CA ASN A 41 -0.68 2.45 -14.40
C ASN A 41 -0.69 3.98 -14.41
N ILE A 42 0.47 4.58 -14.62
CA ILE A 42 0.65 6.04 -14.63
C ILE A 42 1.30 6.49 -15.93
N HIS A 43 1.02 7.73 -16.33
CA HIS A 43 1.63 8.32 -17.52
C HIS A 43 3.15 8.40 -17.36
N MET A 44 3.91 8.12 -18.43
CA MET A 44 5.39 8.11 -18.36
C MET A 44 6.00 9.45 -17.93
N ALA A 45 5.27 10.55 -18.09
CA ALA A 45 5.68 11.90 -17.67
C ALA A 45 5.18 12.31 -16.27
N ALA A 46 4.71 11.38 -15.43
CA ALA A 46 4.25 11.69 -14.08
C ALA A 46 5.36 12.34 -13.23
N THR A 47 5.02 13.41 -12.50
CA THR A 47 6.01 14.22 -11.76
C THR A 47 6.73 13.46 -10.67
N CYS A 48 6.13 12.43 -10.07
CA CYS A 48 6.80 11.54 -9.12
C CYS A 48 8.02 10.83 -9.75
N LEU A 49 7.94 10.45 -11.04
CA LEU A 49 9.00 9.73 -11.75
C LEU A 49 10.19 10.61 -12.15
N HIS A 50 9.98 11.91 -12.32
CA HIS A 50 11.00 12.84 -12.87
C HIS A 50 11.48 13.88 -11.86
N TYR A 51 10.62 14.29 -10.94
CA TYR A 51 10.85 15.43 -10.05
C TYR A 51 10.60 15.10 -8.58
N GLY A 52 10.45 13.81 -8.23
CA GLY A 52 10.32 13.36 -6.85
C GLY A 52 9.13 13.95 -6.10
N GLN A 53 8.07 14.35 -6.80
CA GLN A 53 6.86 14.88 -6.19
C GLN A 53 6.01 13.74 -5.60
N GLU A 54 6.49 13.20 -4.48
CA GLU A 54 5.90 12.07 -3.77
C GLU A 54 6.24 12.14 -2.27
N ALA A 55 5.42 11.48 -1.46
CA ALA A 55 5.64 11.35 -0.01
C ALA A 55 5.09 9.98 0.44
N PHE A 56 5.67 9.44 1.52
CA PHE A 56 5.24 8.17 2.10
C PHE A 56 5.21 8.25 3.62
N GLU A 57 4.52 7.29 4.23
CA GLU A 57 4.48 7.09 5.67
C GLU A 57 4.74 5.62 6.03
N GLY A 58 5.08 5.37 7.29
CA GLY A 58 5.43 4.04 7.78
C GLY A 58 4.85 3.75 9.17
N LEU A 59 3.84 2.88 9.23
CA LEU A 59 3.22 2.42 10.46
C LEU A 59 3.08 0.89 10.49
N LYS A 60 2.72 0.35 11.65
CA LYS A 60 2.56 -1.10 11.87
C LYS A 60 1.21 -1.37 12.51
N ALA A 61 0.68 -2.56 12.24
CA ALA A 61 -0.47 -3.12 12.92
C ALA A 61 -0.07 -4.43 13.60
N PHE A 62 -0.49 -4.63 14.84
CA PHE A 62 -0.14 -5.77 15.68
C PHE A 62 -1.40 -6.50 16.15
N LYS A 63 -1.36 -7.83 16.12
CA LYS A 63 -2.38 -8.66 16.75
C LYS A 63 -2.07 -8.76 18.25
N GLY A 64 -2.90 -8.13 19.07
CA GLY A 64 -2.82 -8.22 20.53
C GLY A 64 -3.15 -9.61 21.06
N LYS A 65 -2.78 -9.89 22.31
CA LYS A 65 -3.12 -11.15 23.00
C LYS A 65 -4.63 -11.38 23.11
N ASP A 66 -5.42 -10.32 23.07
CA ASP A 66 -6.89 -10.32 23.05
C ASP A 66 -7.49 -10.57 21.65
N GLY A 67 -6.64 -10.87 20.66
CA GLY A 67 -7.04 -11.13 19.28
C GLY A 67 -7.36 -9.87 18.45
N LYS A 68 -7.31 -8.68 19.04
CA LYS A 68 -7.62 -7.41 18.35
C LYS A 68 -6.38 -6.87 17.62
N ILE A 69 -6.61 -6.25 16.46
CA ILE A 69 -5.57 -5.53 15.71
C ILE A 69 -5.48 -4.08 16.22
N ARG A 70 -4.26 -3.56 16.41
CA ARG A 70 -3.97 -2.18 16.83
C ARG A 70 -2.71 -1.65 16.14
#